data_AF-A0A7V9MA96-F1
#
_entry.id   AF-A0A7V9MA96-F1
#
_cell.length_a   1.000
_cell.length_b   1.000
_cell.length_c   1.000
_cell.angle_alpha   90.00
_cell.angle_beta   90.00
_cell.angle_gamma   90.00
#
_symmetry.space_group_name_H-M   'P 1'
#
loop_
_entity.id
_entity.type
_entity.pdbx_description
1 polymer ?
#
loop_
_entity_poly.entity_id
_entity_poly.type
_entity_poly.pdbx_seq_one_letter_code
_entity_poly.pdbx_strand_id
1 'polypeptide(L)' 'MTSLRPMAFGFHSPRENVELLTQRISALTTERQTLRANGASETPLEQNRVQIARAQWELSYALIERYLPNPAEQAA' A
#
# COMPACT_ATOMS: atom_id res chain seq x y z
N MET A 1 -20.69 -18.91 -1.44
CA MET A 1 -19.93 -18.07 -2.38
C MET A 1 -19.65 -16.74 -1.71
N THR A 2 -18.52 -16.62 -1.03
CA THR A 2 -18.18 -15.44 -0.22
C THR A 2 -17.85 -14.30 -1.16
N SER A 3 -18.77 -13.34 -1.29
CA SER A 3 -18.55 -12.12 -2.07
C SER A 3 -17.43 -11.32 -1.39
N LEU A 4 -16.27 -11.26 -2.04
CA LEU A 4 -15.20 -10.34 -1.68
C LEU A 4 -15.75 -8.93 -1.93
N ARG A 5 -16.27 -8.30 -0.87
CA ARG A 5 -16.67 -6.89 -0.92
C ARG A 5 -15.45 -6.09 -1.38
N PRO A 6 -15.53 -5.36 -2.51
CA PRO A 6 -14.46 -4.46 -2.88
C PRO A 6 -14.40 -3.40 -1.78
N MET A 7 -13.35 -3.44 -0.96
CA MET A 7 -13.09 -2.38 0.00
C MET A 7 -12.85 -1.10 -0.81
N ALA A 8 -13.88 -0.26 -0.88
CA ALA A 8 -13.81 1.07 -1.45
C ALA A 8 -12.98 1.97 -0.53
N PHE A 9 -11.66 1.74 -0.50
CA PHE A 9 -10.71 2.66 0.10
C PHE A 9 -10.47 3.78 -0.89
N GLY A 10 -11.36 4.77 -0.89
CA GLY A 10 -11.18 6.00 -1.65
C GLY A 10 -9.98 6.79 -1.11
N PHE A 11 -8.76 6.42 -1.51
CA PHE A 11 -7.54 7.12 -1.13
C PHE A 11 -6.69 7.42 -2.36
N HIS A 12 -7.15 8.36 -3.17
CA HIS A 12 -6.26 9.05 -4.10
C HIS A 12 -5.49 10.12 -3.33
N SER A 13 -4.40 9.72 -2.65
CA SER A 13 -3.32 10.68 -2.36
C SER A 13 -2.57 10.95 -3.66
N PRO A 14 -2.09 12.18 -3.89
CA PRO A 14 -1.38 12.54 -5.11
C PRO A 14 -0.24 11.55 -5.32
N ARG A 15 -0.28 10.84 -6.45
CA ARG A 15 0.56 9.71 -6.87
C ARG A 15 1.95 9.74 -6.24
N GLU A 16 2.13 9.11 -5.07
CA GLU A 16 3.46 8.71 -4.65
C GLU A 16 3.97 7.72 -5.71
N ASN A 17 5.16 7.99 -6.25
CA ASN A 17 5.74 7.08 -7.23
C ASN A 17 6.12 5.75 -6.54
N VAL A 18 6.16 4.67 -7.32
CA VAL A 18 6.42 3.28 -6.89
C VAL A 18 7.59 3.17 -5.91
N GLU A 19 8.66 3.94 -6.16
CA GLU A 19 9.88 3.93 -5.34
C GLU A 19 9.63 4.51 -3.93
N LEU A 20 8.84 5.58 -3.81
CA LEU A 20 8.49 6.18 -2.51
C LEU A 20 7.60 5.25 -1.68
N LEU A 21 6.61 4.63 -2.33
CA LEU A 21 5.72 3.66 -1.67
C LEU A 21 6.50 2.44 -1.16
N THR A 22 7.48 1.97 -1.94
CA THR A 22 8.38 0.88 -1.53
C THR A 22 9.22 1.28 -0.31
N GLN A 23 9.80 2.48 -0.31
CA GLN A 23 10.55 3.00 0.84
C GLN A 23 9.66 3.13 2.08
N ARG A 24 8.44 3.63 1.92
CA ARG A 24 7.46 3.77 3.00
C ARG A 24 7.07 2.43 3.61
N ILE A 25 6.81 1.41 2.79
CA ILE A 25 6.54 0.04 3.27
C ILE A 25 7.73 -0.51 4.06
N SER A 26 8.96 -0.28 3.57
CA SER A 26 10.19 -0.69 4.28
C SER A 26 10.32 0.00 5.64
N ALA A 27 10.05 1.31 5.70
CA ALA A 27 10.07 2.08 6.95
C ALA A 27 9.01 1.57 7.94
N LEU A 28 7.77 1.38 7.50
CA LEU A 28 6.68 0.85 8.32
C LEU A 28 6.96 -0.58 8.82
N THR A 29 7.61 -1.40 8.00
CA THR A 29 8.01 -2.77 8.40
C THR A 29 9.10 -2.71 9.46
N THR A 30 10.06 -1.79 9.34
CA THR A 30 11.10 -1.55 10.35
C THR A 30 10.48 -1.09 11.67
N GLU A 31 9.59 -0.09 11.62
CA GLU A 31 8.82 0.37 12.77
C GLU A 31 8.05 -0.78 13.44
N ARG A 32 7.43 -1.66 12.65
CA ARG A 32 6.74 -2.84 13.18
C ARG A 32 7.67 -3.74 13.98
N GLN A 33 8.89 -3.97 13.50
CA GLN A 33 9.86 -4.78 14.23
C GLN A 33 10.30 -4.09 15.52
N THR A 34 10.49 -2.77 15.49
CA THR A 34 10.76 -1.99 16.71
C THR A 34 9.61 -2.08 17.72
N LEU A 35 8.36 -1.95 17.28
CA LEU A 35 7.18 -2.09 18.13
C LEU A 35 7.13 -3.49 18.79
N ARG A 36 7.42 -4.55 18.02
CA ARG A 36 7.48 -5.91 18.56
C ARG A 36 8.63 -6.10 19.55
N ALA A 37 9.81 -5.60 19.22
CA ALA A 37 10.99 -5.69 20.09
C ALA A 37 10.77 -4.98 21.43
N ASN A 38 10.02 -3.87 21.41
CA ASN A 38 9.70 -3.09 22.60
C ASN A 38 8.48 -3.61 23.38
N GLY A 39 7.86 -4.72 22.95
CA GLY A 39 6.66 -5.26 23.60
C GLY A 39 5.46 -4.31 23.53
N ALA A 40 5.31 -3.56 22.43
CA ALA A 40 4.19 -2.64 22.24
C ALA A 40 2.84 -3.38 22.35
N SER A 41 1.84 -2.67 22.85
CA SER A 41 0.48 -3.19 22.95
C SER A 41 -0.17 -3.40 21.58
N GLU A 42 -1.34 -4.03 21.57
CA GLU A 42 -2.06 -4.37 20.34
C GLU A 42 -2.42 -3.14 19.50
N THR A 43 -2.77 -2.02 20.13
CA THR A 43 -3.23 -0.81 19.41
C THR A 43 -2.15 -0.23 18.48
N PRO A 44 -0.91 0.06 18.92
CA PRO A 44 0.17 0.48 18.01
C PRO A 44 0.46 -0.54 16.90
N LEU A 45 0.43 -1.83 17.22
CA LEU A 45 0.65 -2.90 16.24
C LEU A 45 -0.44 -2.95 15.17
N GLU A 46 -1.69 -2.70 15.54
CA GLU A 46 -2.82 -2.66 14.62
C GLU A 46 -2.79 -1.39 13.76
N GLN A 47 -2.48 -0.24 14.35
CA GLN A 47 -2.30 1.00 13.60
C GLN A 47 -1.19 0.87 12.55
N ASN A 48 -0.03 0.32 12.92
CA ASN A 48 1.06 0.05 11.98
C ASN A 48 0.64 -0.97 10.91
N ARG A 49 -0.14 -2.02 11.25
CA ARG A 49 -0.67 -2.99 10.28
C ARG A 49 -1.56 -2.32 9.23
N VAL A 50 -2.46 -1.45 9.65
CA VAL A 50 -3.36 -0.71 8.75
C VAL A 50 -2.56 0.22 7.82
N GLN A 51 -1.52 0.89 8.35
CA GLN A 51 -0.63 1.73 7.53
C GLN A 51 0.12 0.94 6.47
N ILE A 52 0.65 -0.24 6.79
CA ILE A 52 1.31 -1.13 5.83
C ILE A 52 0.33 -1.54 4.73
N ALA A 53 -0.87 -2.01 5.11
CA ALA A 53 -1.88 -2.44 4.15
C ALA A 53 -2.30 -1.31 3.19
N ARG A 54 -2.41 -0.07 3.71
CA ARG A 54 -2.69 1.10 2.89
C ARG A 54 -1.59 1.40 1.89
N ALA A 55 -0.33 1.43 2.32
CA ALA A 55 0.80 1.69 1.43
C ALA A 55 0.95 0.60 0.35
N GLN A 56 0.67 -0.66 0.69
CA GLN A 56 0.65 -1.77 -0.27
C GLN A 56 -0.48 -1.65 -1.30
N TRP A 57 -1.65 -1.19 -0.87
CA TRP A 57 -2.77 -0.90 -1.76
C TRP A 57 -2.41 0.25 -2.72
N GLU A 58 -1.88 1.36 -2.21
CA GLU A 58 -1.40 2.49 -3.01
C GLU A 58 -0.30 2.05 -4.01
N LEU A 59 0.64 1.19 -3.59
CA LEU A 59 1.67 0.62 -4.48
C LEU A 59 1.06 -0.22 -5.61
N SER A 60 0.06 -1.03 -5.30
CA SER A 60 -0.61 -1.86 -6.31
C SER A 60 -1.25 -0.99 -7.39
N TYR A 61 -1.93 0.09 -7.00
CA TYR A 61 -2.49 1.06 -7.95
C TYR A 61 -1.42 1.75 -8.77
N ALA A 62 -0.35 2.24 -8.13
CA ALA A 62 0.75 2.91 -8.83
C ALA A 62 1.41 1.99 -9.88
N LEU A 63 1.57 0.70 -9.58
CA LEU A 63 2.08 -0.29 -10.53
C LEU A 63 1.10 -0.53 -11.69
N ILE A 64 -0.20 -0.66 -11.40
CA ILE A 64 -1.22 -0.81 -12.46
C ILE A 64 -1.19 0.41 -13.39
N GLU A 65 -1.17 1.63 -12.84
CA GLU A 65 -1.11 2.85 -13.63
C GLU A 65 0.17 2.95 -14.47
N ARG A 66 1.32 2.54 -13.93
CA ARG A 66 2.62 2.58 -14.61
C ARG A 66 2.71 1.62 -15.79
N TYR A 67 2.06 0.47 -15.71
CA TYR A 67 2.13 -0.59 -16.71
C TYR A 67 0.85 -0.77 -17.52
N LEU A 68 -0.16 0.08 -17.31
CA LEU A 68 -1.34 0.08 -18.16
C LEU A 68 -0.90 0.49 -19.58
N PRO A 69 -1.11 -0.36 -20.60
CA PRO A 69 -0.75 0.00 -21.95
C PRO A 69 -1.52 1.23 -22.39
N ASN A 70 -0.85 2.17 -23.05
CA ASN A 70 -1.51 3.33 -23.61
C ASN A 70 -2.38 2.85 -24.80
N PRO A 71 -3.70 3.08 -24.83
CA PRO A 71 -4.54 2.67 -25.94
C PRO A 71 -4.07 3.26 -27.30
N ALA A 72 -3.32 4.36 -27.29
CA ALA A 72 -2.69 4.92 -28.50
C ALA A 72 -1.51 4.09 -29.03
N GLU A 73 -0.80 3.35 -28.17
CA GLU A 73 0.30 2.45 -28.58
C GLU A 73 -0.20 1.08 -29.05
N GLN A 74 -1.43 0.69 -28.69
CA GLN A 74 -2.04 -0.58 -29.11
C GLN A 74 -2.70 -0.53 -30.49
N ALA A 75 -2.91 0.67 -31.05
CA ALA A 75 -3.60 0.89 -32.33
C ALA A 75 -2.66 1.23 -33.51
N ALA A 76 -1.35 1.20 -33.29
CA ALA A 76 -0.30 1.43 -34.29
C ALA A 76 0.40 0.12 -34.66
#